data_AF-A0A7S1XHX8-F1
#
_entry.id   AF-A0A7S1XHX8-F1
#
_cell.length_a   1.000
_cell.length_b   1.000
_cell.length_c   1.000
_cell.angle_alpha   90.00
_cell.angle_beta   90.00
_cell.angle_gamma   90.00
#
_symmetry.space_group_name_H-M   'P 1'
#
loop_
_entity.id
_entity.type
_entity.pdbx_description
1 polymer ?
#
loop_
_entity_poly.entity_id
_entity_poly.type
_entity_poly.pdbx_seq_one_letter_code
_entity_poly.pdbx_strand_id
1 'polypeptide(L)'
;VENTLVALGDVVLRLEGIGAFRGVDVYLGQHPGAADAGLAGAASTSAGTAAVSDTAIDGEVQVTVAEKEGLFQLQSRVDSSTNLEDAMMSAQASIRNVFGAGESLSASIGFGAKNVRKRASTTTELSATKPCFPFSVDNDLTLRAFNRFLNLHTRSSYGMTLQGAELELVSALGVTTAALHLRDICELSDDASVAVREDAGVSFKSSLRHAIGIDERDSVTLPTTGYAASLDVELAGLSASSDSRFLRSESAAQVHFPFSQVPGMTLSLSGKAGAILSLTERPVRICDRFFIGGTGSLRGFRTKGVGPHSGRDSL
;
A
#
# COMPACT_ATOMS: atom_id res chain seq x y z
N VAL A 1 35.02 -15.55 -8.17
CA VAL A 1 34.19 -15.30 -9.37
C VAL A 1 32.70 -15.49 -9.09
N GLU A 2 32.26 -16.58 -8.44
CA GLU A 2 30.84 -16.74 -8.04
C GLU A 2 30.35 -15.64 -7.09
N ASN A 3 31.06 -15.36 -5.99
CA ASN A 3 30.66 -14.31 -5.04
C ASN A 3 30.59 -12.90 -5.68
N THR A 4 31.45 -12.62 -6.65
CA THR A 4 31.46 -11.32 -7.36
C THR A 4 30.29 -11.21 -8.34
N LEU A 5 29.90 -12.30 -9.01
CA LEU A 5 28.73 -12.31 -9.89
C LEU A 5 27.42 -12.20 -9.10
N VAL A 6 27.33 -12.85 -7.93
CA VAL A 6 26.18 -12.71 -7.02
C VAL A 6 26.07 -11.27 -6.49
N ALA A 7 27.20 -10.65 -6.12
CA ALA A 7 27.22 -9.26 -5.68
C ALA A 7 26.82 -8.27 -6.80
N LEU A 8 27.27 -8.50 -8.04
CA LEU A 8 26.88 -7.68 -9.19
C LEU A 8 25.40 -7.85 -9.54
N GLY A 9 24.86 -9.07 -9.42
CA GLY A 9 23.43 -9.32 -9.58
C GLY A 9 22.57 -8.58 -8.55
N ASP A 10 23.01 -8.55 -7.29
CA ASP A 10 22.35 -7.78 -6.23
C ASP A 10 22.41 -6.27 -6.52
N VAL A 11 23.53 -5.75 -7.04
CA VAL A 11 23.65 -4.36 -7.46
C VAL A 11 22.67 -4.01 -8.59
N VAL A 12 22.52 -4.88 -9.59
CA VAL A 12 21.55 -4.68 -10.68
C VAL A 12 20.13 -4.67 -10.14
N LEU A 13 19.76 -5.65 -9.31
CA LEU A 13 18.42 -5.73 -8.72
C LEU A 13 18.08 -4.51 -7.86
N ARG A 14 19.05 -4.01 -7.09
CA ARG A 14 18.87 -2.78 -6.30
C ARG A 14 18.72 -1.53 -7.18
N LEU A 15 19.50 -1.42 -8.26
CA LEU A 15 19.37 -0.31 -9.21
C LEU A 15 18.04 -0.36 -9.97
N GLU A 16 17.60 -1.54 -10.39
CA GLU A 16 16.27 -1.74 -10.99
C GLU A 16 15.15 -1.44 -9.98
N GLY A 17 15.34 -1.78 -8.70
CA GLY A 17 14.41 -1.50 -7.61
C GLY A 17 14.09 -0.01 -7.43
N ILE A 18 15.01 0.89 -7.75
CA ILE A 18 14.79 2.34 -7.73
C ILE A 18 13.72 2.75 -8.76
N GLY A 19 13.51 1.95 -9.82
CA GLY A 19 12.45 2.16 -10.81
C GLY A 19 12.60 3.41 -11.70
N ALA A 20 13.73 4.11 -11.57
CA ALA A 20 14.13 5.29 -12.33
C ALA A 20 14.85 4.96 -13.65
N PHE A 21 15.43 3.76 -13.76
CA PHE A 21 16.16 3.31 -14.94
C PHE A 21 15.31 2.42 -15.84
N ARG A 22 15.52 2.50 -17.16
CA ARG A 22 14.88 1.67 -18.17
C ARG A 22 15.57 0.31 -18.31
N GLY A 23 16.87 0.30 -18.08
CA GLY A 23 17.74 -0.87 -18.09
C GLY A 23 19.05 -0.52 -17.40
N VAL A 24 19.62 -1.50 -16.71
CA VAL A 24 20.88 -1.40 -15.99
C VAL A 24 21.82 -2.42 -16.60
N ASP A 25 22.76 -1.97 -17.42
CA ASP A 25 23.77 -2.84 -18.03
C ASP A 25 25.08 -2.71 -17.24
N VAL A 26 25.57 -3.84 -16.73
CA VAL A 26 26.80 -3.91 -15.94
C VAL A 26 27.88 -4.62 -16.74
N TYR A 27 28.97 -3.90 -17.00
CA TYR A 27 30.13 -4.43 -17.73
C TYR A 27 31.29 -4.65 -16.77
N LEU A 28 31.93 -5.81 -16.89
CA LEU A 28 33.23 -6.10 -16.26
C LEU A 28 34.32 -5.76 -17.29
N GLY A 29 35.01 -4.64 -17.11
CA GLY A 29 35.99 -4.11 -18.08
C GLY A 29 35.44 -2.97 -18.96
N GLN A 30 36.16 -2.62 -20.04
CA GLN A 30 35.83 -1.47 -20.89
C GLN A 30 34.59 -1.69 -21.76
N HIS A 31 33.70 -0.69 -21.79
CA HIS A 31 32.54 -0.60 -22.67
C HIS A 31 32.96 -0.64 -24.17
N PRO A 32 32.37 -1.52 -25.01
CA PRO A 32 32.75 -1.65 -26.44
C PRO A 32 32.37 -0.44 -27.32
N GLY A 33 31.71 0.58 -26.77
CA GLY A 33 31.27 1.78 -27.50
C GLY A 33 32.20 3.01 -27.40
N ALA A 34 33.41 2.89 -26.86
CA ALA A 34 34.37 4.01 -26.86
C ALA A 34 35.22 4.10 -28.15
N ALA A 35 35.04 3.17 -29.10
CA ALA A 35 35.65 3.22 -30.42
C ALA A 35 34.56 3.31 -31.50
N ASP A 36 34.58 4.44 -32.21
CA ASP A 36 33.95 4.71 -33.50
C ASP A 36 32.41 4.86 -33.58
N ALA A 37 32.03 6.12 -33.78
CA ALA A 37 30.80 6.47 -34.49
C ALA A 37 30.85 5.89 -35.91
N GLY A 38 30.09 4.82 -36.16
CA GLY A 38 29.96 4.27 -37.51
C GLY A 38 29.05 3.05 -37.62
N LEU A 39 27.88 3.27 -38.23
CA LEU A 39 27.04 2.29 -38.94
C LEU A 39 26.37 1.13 -38.14
N ALA A 40 25.04 1.22 -38.13
CA ALA A 40 24.06 0.16 -38.40
C ALA A 40 23.89 -1.02 -37.43
N GLY A 41 22.62 -1.20 -37.00
CA GLY A 41 22.07 -2.53 -36.71
C GLY A 41 21.49 -2.67 -35.31
N ALA A 42 20.17 -2.52 -35.19
CA ALA A 42 19.41 -2.99 -34.04
C ALA A 42 19.58 -4.51 -33.87
N ALA A 43 19.90 -4.95 -32.65
CA ALA A 43 19.68 -6.34 -32.23
C ALA A 43 19.48 -6.40 -30.70
N SER A 44 18.22 -6.41 -30.30
CA SER A 44 17.79 -6.98 -29.03
C SER A 44 18.01 -8.49 -29.07
N THR A 45 18.82 -9.06 -28.19
CA THR A 45 18.74 -10.51 -27.94
C THR A 45 19.07 -10.88 -26.50
N SER A 46 18.18 -11.72 -25.99
CA SER A 46 18.16 -12.51 -24.76
C SER A 46 19.47 -13.18 -24.35
N ALA A 47 19.61 -13.33 -23.04
CA ALA A 47 20.21 -14.46 -22.33
C ALA A 47 21.07 -15.42 -23.18
N GLY A 48 22.39 -15.20 -23.15
CA GLY A 48 23.38 -16.11 -23.72
C GLY A 48 24.63 -16.10 -22.86
N THR A 49 24.87 -17.21 -22.17
CA THR A 49 26.03 -17.51 -21.35
C THR A 49 27.32 -17.36 -22.18
N ALA A 50 28.04 -16.25 -22.01
CA ALA A 50 29.38 -16.08 -22.58
C ALA A 50 30.43 -16.59 -21.59
N ALA A 51 31.24 -17.54 -22.04
CA ALA A 51 32.34 -18.15 -21.29
C ALA A 51 33.35 -17.10 -20.82
N VAL A 52 33.66 -17.09 -19.52
CA VAL A 52 34.68 -16.21 -18.93
C VAL A 52 36.01 -16.97 -18.90
N SER A 53 36.98 -16.51 -19.69
CA SER A 53 38.38 -16.95 -19.62
C SER A 53 39.08 -16.33 -18.41
N ASP A 54 39.70 -17.22 -17.64
CA ASP A 54 40.41 -16.98 -16.38
C ASP A 54 41.64 -16.08 -16.57
N THR A 55 41.49 -14.78 -16.32
CA THR A 55 42.61 -13.86 -16.02
C THR A 55 42.16 -12.89 -14.95
N ALA A 56 42.98 -12.72 -13.92
CA ALA A 56 42.71 -11.85 -12.78
C ALA A 56 42.42 -10.41 -13.25
N ILE A 57 41.16 -10.01 -13.15
CA ILE A 57 40.71 -8.67 -13.50
C ILE A 57 40.80 -7.81 -12.24
N ASP A 58 41.84 -6.98 -12.12
CA ASP A 58 41.75 -5.70 -11.42
C ASP A 58 40.72 -4.85 -12.21
N GLY A 59 39.45 -5.19 -12.01
CA GLY A 59 38.38 -4.81 -12.93
C GLY A 59 37.68 -3.54 -12.52
N GLU A 60 37.88 -2.48 -13.28
CA GLU A 60 36.97 -1.35 -13.31
C GLU A 60 35.56 -1.86 -13.70
N VAL A 61 34.59 -1.67 -12.81
CA VAL A 61 33.19 -2.03 -13.04
C VAL A 61 32.49 -0.80 -13.62
N GLN A 62 32.16 -0.86 -14.90
CA GLN A 62 31.44 0.22 -15.56
C GLN A 62 29.94 -0.12 -15.60
N VAL A 63 29.14 0.68 -14.89
CA VAL A 63 27.68 0.56 -14.88
C VAL A 63 27.11 1.62 -15.82
N THR A 64 26.48 1.18 -16.90
CA THR A 64 25.78 2.09 -17.83
C THR A 64 24.29 2.00 -17.53
N VAL A 65 23.71 3.14 -17.15
CA VAL A 65 22.29 3.25 -16.82
C VAL A 65 21.59 4.10 -17.85
N ALA A 66 20.53 3.58 -18.44
CA ALA A 66 19.63 4.33 -19.29
C ALA A 66 18.48 4.88 -18.44
N GLU A 67 18.32 6.21 -18.39
CA GLU A 67 17.19 6.83 -17.68
C GLU A 67 15.87 6.47 -18.36
N LYS A 68 14.83 6.26 -17.55
CA LYS A 68 13.50 5.93 -18.08
C LYS A 68 12.81 7.18 -18.64
N GLU A 69 12.72 7.25 -19.96
CA GLU A 69 11.87 8.22 -20.66
C GLU A 69 10.40 7.97 -20.27
N GLY A 70 9.80 8.92 -19.55
CA GLY A 70 8.43 8.80 -19.01
C GLY A 70 8.38 8.91 -17.48
N LEU A 71 8.90 10.01 -16.93
CA LEU A 71 8.80 10.34 -15.50
C LEU A 71 7.33 10.48 -15.05
N PHE A 72 6.42 10.89 -15.93
CA PHE A 72 5.01 11.09 -15.64
C PHE A 72 4.17 9.86 -15.98
N GLN A 73 3.42 9.36 -14.99
CA GLN A 73 2.42 8.31 -15.16
C GLN A 73 1.06 8.86 -14.80
N LEU A 74 0.10 8.67 -15.70
CA LEU A 74 -1.31 8.95 -15.44
C LEU A 74 -2.07 7.63 -15.45
N GLN A 75 -2.80 7.35 -14.38
CA GLN A 75 -3.65 6.19 -14.26
C GLN A 75 -5.07 6.64 -13.94
N SER A 76 -6.04 6.08 -14.64
CA SER A 76 -7.46 6.27 -14.33
C SER A 76 -8.08 4.90 -14.14
N ARG A 77 -8.82 4.74 -13.05
CA ARG A 77 -9.44 3.48 -12.66
C ARG A 77 -10.89 3.73 -12.33
N VAL A 78 -11.76 2.95 -12.99
CA VAL A 78 -13.20 2.94 -12.71
C VAL A 78 -13.54 1.54 -12.23
N ASP A 79 -13.99 1.45 -10.99
CA ASP A 79 -14.45 0.21 -10.39
C ASP A 79 -15.96 0.32 -10.12
N SER A 80 -16.72 -0.69 -10.55
CA SER A 80 -18.09 -0.86 -10.13
C SER A 80 -18.21 -2.16 -9.37
N SER A 81 -18.87 -2.13 -8.21
CA SER A 81 -19.09 -3.34 -7.43
C SER A 81 -20.56 -3.49 -7.08
N THR A 82 -21.08 -4.68 -7.31
CA THR A 82 -22.47 -5.03 -7.00
C THR A 82 -22.72 -5.13 -5.49
N ASN A 83 -21.67 -5.38 -4.70
CA ASN A 83 -21.77 -5.61 -3.26
C ASN A 83 -21.62 -4.34 -2.41
N LEU A 84 -20.92 -3.31 -2.88
CA LEU A 84 -20.88 -2.02 -2.18
C LEU A 84 -21.95 -1.04 -2.66
N GLU A 85 -22.65 -1.32 -3.77
CA GLU A 85 -23.59 -0.39 -4.44
C GLU A 85 -22.98 1.00 -4.72
N ASP A 86 -21.66 1.06 -4.75
CA ASP A 86 -20.87 2.26 -4.90
C ASP A 86 -20.05 2.08 -6.19
N ALA A 87 -20.25 2.97 -7.17
CA ALA A 87 -19.35 3.09 -8.31
C ALA A 87 -18.22 4.03 -7.91
N MET A 88 -16.97 3.65 -8.14
CA MET A 88 -15.80 4.43 -7.78
C MET A 88 -15.02 4.79 -9.03
N MET A 89 -14.66 6.06 -9.16
CA MET A 89 -13.75 6.56 -10.17
C MET A 89 -12.56 7.16 -9.46
N SER A 90 -11.34 6.75 -9.80
CA SER A 90 -10.12 7.33 -9.27
C SER A 90 -9.17 7.68 -10.42
N ALA A 91 -8.51 8.82 -10.29
CA ALA A 91 -7.45 9.28 -11.17
C ALA A 91 -6.21 9.54 -10.33
N GLN A 92 -5.08 9.03 -10.78
CA GLN A 92 -3.78 9.20 -10.14
C GLN A 92 -2.78 9.72 -11.16
N ALA A 93 -2.04 10.75 -10.78
CA ALA A 93 -0.89 11.24 -11.50
C ALA A 93 0.35 11.03 -10.61
N SER A 94 1.40 10.40 -11.13
CA SER A 94 2.68 10.30 -10.43
C SER A 94 3.82 10.77 -11.31
N ILE A 95 4.75 11.48 -10.70
CA ILE A 95 6.00 11.91 -11.31
C ILE A 95 7.12 11.26 -10.52
N ARG A 96 7.94 10.47 -11.20
CA ARG A 96 9.14 9.88 -10.62
C ARG A 96 10.35 10.76 -10.90
N ASN A 97 11.39 10.62 -10.10
CA ASN A 97 12.65 11.35 -10.20
C ASN A 97 12.54 12.90 -10.30
N VAL A 98 11.67 13.54 -9.49
CA VAL A 98 11.41 15.00 -9.58
C VAL A 98 12.68 15.85 -9.42
N PHE A 99 13.58 15.44 -8.53
CA PHE A 99 14.80 16.18 -8.19
C PHE A 99 16.10 15.44 -8.57
N GLY A 100 16.02 14.38 -9.37
CA GLY A 100 17.20 13.58 -9.76
C GLY A 100 17.66 12.55 -8.71
N ALA A 101 17.09 12.57 -7.50
CA ALA A 101 17.45 11.67 -6.40
C ALA A 101 16.56 10.41 -6.28
N GLY A 102 15.78 10.06 -7.32
CA GLY A 102 14.84 8.94 -7.28
C GLY A 102 13.52 9.24 -6.56
N GLU A 103 13.27 10.50 -6.19
CA GLU A 103 12.07 10.92 -5.47
C GLU A 103 10.82 10.82 -6.34
N SER A 104 9.70 10.36 -5.78
CA SER A 104 8.42 10.29 -6.48
C SER A 104 7.35 11.13 -5.80
N LEU A 105 6.60 11.88 -6.60
CA LEU A 105 5.45 12.66 -6.17
C LEU A 105 4.20 12.06 -6.81
N SER A 106 3.19 11.75 -6.01
CA SER A 106 1.92 11.22 -6.50
C SER A 106 0.76 12.06 -6.00
N ALA A 107 -0.22 12.29 -6.86
CA ALA A 107 -1.49 12.90 -6.53
C ALA A 107 -2.61 11.95 -6.96
N SER A 108 -3.55 11.66 -6.07
CA SER A 108 -4.71 10.84 -6.38
C SER A 108 -6.00 11.52 -5.96
N ILE A 109 -7.01 11.40 -6.82
CA ILE A 109 -8.36 11.92 -6.61
C ILE A 109 -9.32 10.78 -6.88
N GLY A 110 -10.28 10.57 -5.98
CA GLY A 110 -11.29 9.53 -6.08
C GLY A 110 -12.68 10.07 -5.79
N PHE A 111 -13.66 9.59 -6.54
CA PHE A 111 -15.07 9.92 -6.42
C PHE A 111 -15.87 8.61 -6.31
N GLY A 112 -16.64 8.48 -5.24
CA GLY A 112 -17.59 7.39 -5.03
C GLY A 112 -19.00 7.86 -5.36
N ALA A 113 -19.52 7.46 -6.51
CA ALA A 113 -20.89 7.67 -6.92
C ALA A 113 -21.83 6.71 -6.16
N LYS A 114 -22.86 7.29 -5.55
CA LYS A 114 -23.90 6.56 -4.82
C LYS A 114 -25.27 7.16 -5.12
N ASN A 115 -26.29 6.30 -5.21
CA ASN A 115 -27.67 6.67 -5.57
C ASN A 115 -28.48 7.27 -4.39
N VAL A 116 -27.85 7.94 -3.43
CA VAL A 116 -28.54 8.56 -2.28
C VAL A 116 -28.52 10.07 -2.46
N ARG A 117 -29.59 10.77 -2.06
CA ARG A 117 -29.74 12.25 -2.12
C ARG A 117 -28.67 13.06 -1.35
N LYS A 118 -27.66 12.39 -0.78
CA LYS A 118 -26.60 12.98 0.06
C LYS A 118 -25.27 13.00 -0.67
N ARG A 119 -24.30 13.74 -0.12
CA ARG A 119 -22.98 13.99 -0.72
C ARG A 119 -22.24 12.70 -1.08
N ALA A 120 -21.70 12.63 -2.29
CA ALA A 120 -20.88 11.51 -2.76
C ALA A 120 -19.55 11.40 -1.97
N SER A 121 -19.03 10.19 -1.80
CA SER A 121 -17.72 10.00 -1.18
C SER A 121 -16.63 10.61 -2.05
N THR A 122 -15.70 11.34 -1.46
CA THR A 122 -14.61 12.01 -2.21
C THR A 122 -13.30 11.78 -1.48
N THR A 123 -12.25 11.40 -2.19
CA THR A 123 -10.92 11.18 -1.63
C THR A 123 -9.90 11.98 -2.42
N THR A 124 -9.05 12.72 -1.73
CA THR A 124 -7.95 13.47 -2.34
C THR A 124 -6.71 13.21 -1.52
N GLU A 125 -5.63 12.83 -2.17
CA GLU A 125 -4.39 12.45 -1.51
C GLU A 125 -3.19 12.92 -2.33
N LEU A 126 -2.18 13.38 -1.60
CA LEU A 126 -0.88 13.82 -2.12
C LEU A 126 0.17 13.05 -1.36
N SER A 127 1.11 12.42 -2.06
CA SER A 127 2.22 11.69 -1.46
C SER A 127 3.54 12.08 -2.09
N ALA A 128 4.57 12.21 -1.26
CA ALA A 128 5.95 12.44 -1.67
C ALA A 128 6.82 11.36 -1.03
N THR A 129 7.46 10.54 -1.86
CA THR A 129 8.34 9.46 -1.44
C THR A 129 9.78 9.82 -1.78
N LYS A 130 10.63 9.77 -0.76
CA LYS A 130 12.06 10.00 -0.85
C LYS A 130 12.80 8.72 -0.40
N PRO A 131 13.60 8.09 -1.27
CA PRO A 131 14.49 7.02 -0.83
C PRO A 131 15.53 7.60 0.13
N CYS A 132 15.61 7.07 1.35
CA CYS A 132 16.41 7.69 2.41
C CYS A 132 17.81 7.05 2.55
N PHE A 133 18.77 7.60 1.80
CA PHE A 133 20.21 7.44 2.08
C PHE A 133 20.58 8.30 3.31
N PRO A 134 21.25 7.79 4.37
CA PRO A 134 22.37 6.85 4.34
C PRO A 134 22.21 5.55 5.19
N PHE A 135 21.00 5.20 5.64
CA PHE A 135 20.82 4.08 6.59
C PHE A 135 20.64 2.69 5.92
N SER A 136 19.94 2.60 4.77
CA SER A 136 19.87 1.41 3.90
C SER A 136 19.38 1.81 2.49
N VAL A 137 19.73 1.03 1.45
CA VAL A 137 19.30 1.24 0.06
C VAL A 137 17.80 0.94 -0.15
N ASP A 138 17.20 0.14 0.75
CA ASP A 138 15.81 -0.33 0.64
C ASP A 138 14.83 0.44 1.51
N ASN A 139 15.27 1.53 2.16
CA ASN A 139 14.41 2.32 3.02
C ASN A 139 13.81 3.49 2.24
N ASP A 140 12.48 3.51 2.16
CA ASP A 140 11.72 4.60 1.59
C ASP A 140 11.01 5.39 2.69
N LEU A 141 11.15 6.70 2.64
CA LEU A 141 10.39 7.62 3.48
C LEU A 141 9.29 8.27 2.64
N THR A 142 8.03 8.00 2.98
CA THR A 142 6.88 8.56 2.29
C THR A 142 6.10 9.49 3.21
N LEU A 143 5.94 10.74 2.80
CA LEU A 143 5.01 11.68 3.42
C LEU A 143 3.71 11.68 2.62
N ARG A 144 2.58 11.45 3.27
CA ARG A 144 1.24 11.52 2.66
C ARG A 144 0.39 12.56 3.37
N ALA A 145 -0.38 13.32 2.60
CA ALA A 145 -1.40 14.22 3.11
C ALA A 145 -2.71 13.94 2.37
N PHE A 146 -3.81 13.86 3.09
CA PHE A 146 -5.07 13.45 2.49
C PHE A 146 -6.28 14.11 3.12
N ASN A 147 -7.34 14.20 2.32
CA ASN A 147 -8.67 14.64 2.70
C ASN A 147 -9.68 13.68 2.09
N ARG A 148 -10.44 12.99 2.94
CA ARG A 148 -11.40 11.96 2.55
C ARG A 148 -12.74 12.26 3.20
N PHE A 149 -13.79 12.31 2.39
CA PHE A 149 -15.17 12.31 2.81
C PHE A 149 -15.78 10.95 2.51
N LEU A 150 -16.24 10.26 3.55
CA LEU A 150 -16.86 8.94 3.48
C LEU A 150 -18.35 9.06 3.77
N ASN A 151 -19.18 8.73 2.79
CA ASN A 151 -20.62 8.62 3.00
C ASN A 151 -20.98 7.23 3.53
N LEU A 152 -21.34 7.17 4.82
CA LEU A 152 -21.69 5.93 5.53
C LEU A 152 -23.19 5.84 5.83
N HIS A 153 -24.03 6.67 5.21
CA HIS A 153 -25.45 6.77 5.55
C HIS A 153 -26.24 5.48 5.41
N THR A 154 -25.93 4.64 4.42
CA THR A 154 -26.66 3.38 4.21
C THR A 154 -26.32 2.29 5.23
N ARG A 155 -25.24 2.46 5.99
CA ARG A 155 -24.68 1.41 6.89
C ARG A 155 -24.67 1.85 8.35
N SER A 156 -24.44 3.14 8.62
CA SER A 156 -24.32 3.70 9.96
C SER A 156 -24.96 5.09 10.10
N SER A 157 -25.75 5.54 9.12
CA SER A 157 -26.52 6.80 9.16
C SER A 157 -25.73 8.11 9.38
N TYR A 158 -24.40 8.13 9.25
CA TYR A 158 -23.56 9.34 9.32
C TYR A 158 -22.66 9.53 8.09
N GLY A 159 -22.14 10.75 7.92
CA GLY A 159 -21.02 11.08 7.05
C GLY A 159 -19.75 11.31 7.88
N MET A 160 -18.58 11.04 7.31
CA MET A 160 -17.31 11.23 8.02
C MET A 160 -16.32 11.96 7.13
N THR A 161 -15.78 13.07 7.64
CA THR A 161 -14.62 13.75 7.05
C THR A 161 -13.36 13.33 7.79
N LEU A 162 -12.33 12.93 7.06
CA LEU A 162 -11.05 12.50 7.57
C LEU A 162 -9.96 13.28 6.83
N GLN A 163 -9.25 14.12 7.57
CA GLN A 163 -8.12 14.90 7.07
C GLN A 163 -6.89 14.51 7.87
N GLY A 164 -5.74 14.41 7.22
CA GLY A 164 -4.56 14.01 7.96
C GLY A 164 -3.27 14.01 7.16
N ALA A 165 -2.20 13.79 7.91
CA ALA A 165 -0.86 13.56 7.39
C ALA A 165 -0.30 12.26 7.97
N GLU A 166 0.40 11.52 7.13
CA GLU A 166 1.03 10.25 7.47
C GLU A 166 2.49 10.29 7.04
N LEU A 167 3.37 9.81 7.90
CA LEU A 167 4.78 9.59 7.62
C LEU A 167 5.03 8.09 7.68
N GLU A 168 5.34 7.48 6.55
CA GLU A 168 5.58 6.06 6.38
C GLU A 168 7.07 5.82 6.13
N LEU A 169 7.67 4.97 6.95
CA LEU A 169 9.04 4.50 6.81
C LEU A 169 8.99 3.00 6.49
N VAL A 170 9.44 2.65 5.28
CA VAL A 170 9.67 1.26 4.89
C VAL A 170 11.07 0.88 5.34
N SER A 171 11.21 -0.27 5.99
CA SER A 171 12.48 -0.81 6.46
C SER A 171 12.51 -2.33 6.35
N ALA A 172 13.69 -2.92 6.49
CA ALA A 172 13.83 -4.39 6.55
C ALA A 172 13.03 -5.04 7.70
N LEU A 173 12.73 -4.27 8.76
CA LEU A 173 11.93 -4.74 9.90
C LEU A 173 10.41 -4.64 9.63
N GLY A 174 9.98 -4.07 8.51
CA GLY A 174 8.59 -3.80 8.17
C GLY A 174 8.32 -2.32 7.92
N VAL A 175 7.04 -1.98 7.84
CA VAL A 175 6.55 -0.64 7.52
C VAL A 175 6.05 0.04 8.78
N THR A 176 6.62 1.18 9.12
CA THR A 176 6.22 1.99 10.28
C THR A 176 5.55 3.27 9.81
N THR A 177 4.30 3.50 10.19
CA THR A 177 3.52 4.68 9.81
C THR A 177 3.15 5.49 11.03
N ALA A 178 3.67 6.72 11.14
CA ALA A 178 3.19 7.71 12.10
C ALA A 178 2.08 8.55 11.45
N ALA A 179 0.91 8.63 12.07
CA ALA A 179 -0.27 9.25 11.49
C ALA A 179 -0.88 10.30 12.42
N LEU A 180 -1.30 11.43 11.83
CA LEU A 180 -2.08 12.48 12.48
C LEU A 180 -3.38 12.66 11.70
N HIS A 181 -4.51 12.37 12.34
CA HIS A 181 -5.84 12.42 11.75
C HIS A 181 -6.75 13.39 12.50
N LEU A 182 -7.31 14.34 11.78
CA LEU A 182 -8.46 15.14 12.17
C LEU A 182 -9.70 14.49 11.54
N ARG A 183 -10.60 14.04 12.41
CA ARG A 183 -11.83 13.33 12.05
C ARG A 183 -13.01 14.17 12.44
N ASP A 184 -14.03 14.22 11.60
CA ASP A 184 -15.29 14.87 11.90
C ASP A 184 -16.44 13.96 11.49
N ILE A 185 -17.23 13.53 12.46
CA ILE A 185 -18.48 12.79 12.21
C ILE A 185 -19.60 13.82 12.04
N CYS A 186 -20.09 13.94 10.81
CA CYS A 186 -21.02 14.98 10.39
C CYS A 186 -22.20 14.41 9.58
N GLU A 187 -23.09 15.30 9.11
CA GLU A 187 -24.25 14.98 8.26
C GLU A 187 -25.23 13.92 8.83
N LEU A 188 -25.35 13.78 10.15
CA LEU A 188 -26.17 12.76 10.81
C LEU A 188 -27.60 12.69 10.25
N SER A 189 -28.11 11.48 10.05
CA SER A 189 -29.52 11.26 9.70
C SER A 189 -30.43 11.50 10.90
N ASP A 190 -31.69 11.88 10.67
CA ASP A 190 -32.67 12.06 11.75
C ASP A 190 -32.89 10.76 12.54
N ASP A 191 -32.80 9.62 11.86
CA ASP A 191 -32.92 8.28 12.46
C ASP A 191 -31.60 7.74 13.07
N ALA A 192 -30.54 8.56 13.17
CA ALA A 192 -29.26 8.09 13.71
C ALA A 192 -29.40 7.67 15.18
N SER A 193 -28.81 6.53 15.51
CA SER A 193 -28.76 5.96 16.86
C SER A 193 -28.04 6.88 17.86
N VAL A 194 -28.36 6.71 19.15
CA VAL A 194 -27.79 7.53 20.23
C VAL A 194 -26.26 7.38 20.28
N ALA A 195 -25.73 6.18 20.09
CA ALA A 195 -24.29 5.93 20.07
C ALA A 195 -23.57 6.71 18.95
N VAL A 196 -24.16 6.81 17.76
CA VAL A 196 -23.62 7.62 16.65
C VAL A 196 -23.67 9.12 16.96
N ARG A 197 -24.73 9.57 17.66
CA ARG A 197 -24.89 10.97 18.07
C ARG A 197 -23.92 11.36 19.19
N GLU A 198 -23.59 10.45 20.09
CA GLU A 198 -22.62 10.68 21.17
C GLU A 198 -21.19 10.84 20.65
N ASP A 199 -20.82 10.08 19.62
CA ASP A 199 -19.50 10.17 18.99
C ASP A 199 -19.38 11.30 17.97
N ALA A 200 -20.46 12.04 17.71
CA ALA A 200 -20.53 13.09 16.70
C ALA A 200 -19.55 14.25 16.97
N GLY A 201 -19.07 14.87 15.88
CA GLY A 201 -18.18 16.02 15.93
C GLY A 201 -16.71 15.70 15.70
N VAL A 202 -15.87 16.68 16.01
CA VAL A 202 -14.44 16.67 15.68
C VAL A 202 -13.65 15.85 16.71
N SER A 203 -12.70 15.05 16.21
CA SER A 203 -11.79 14.24 16.98
C SER A 203 -10.40 14.29 16.38
N PHE A 204 -9.40 14.54 17.23
CA PHE A 204 -8.01 14.40 16.86
C PHE A 204 -7.47 13.03 17.28
N LYS A 205 -6.77 12.36 16.37
CA LYS A 205 -6.09 11.08 16.61
C LYS A 205 -4.65 11.19 16.15
N SER A 206 -3.74 10.92 17.06
CA SER A 206 -2.34 10.62 16.73
C SER A 206 -2.08 9.13 16.92
N SER A 207 -1.55 8.44 15.93
CA SER A 207 -1.20 7.02 16.05
C SER A 207 0.14 6.68 15.43
N LEU A 208 0.72 5.59 15.91
CA LEU A 208 1.88 4.93 15.34
C LEU A 208 1.48 3.50 15.02
N ARG A 209 1.55 3.15 13.74
CA ARG A 209 1.29 1.82 13.22
C ARG A 209 2.60 1.17 12.80
N HIS A 210 2.74 -0.10 13.09
CA HIS A 210 3.83 -0.92 12.60
C HIS A 210 3.24 -2.18 11.96
N ALA A 211 3.61 -2.43 10.71
CA ALA A 211 3.10 -3.49 9.88
C ALA A 211 4.27 -4.39 9.44
N ILE A 212 4.14 -5.68 9.72
CA ILE A 212 5.08 -6.71 9.26
C ILE A 212 4.31 -7.72 8.43
N GLY A 213 4.91 -8.15 7.32
CA GLY A 213 4.28 -9.08 6.40
C GLY A 213 5.30 -9.97 5.73
N ILE A 214 4.90 -11.21 5.49
CA ILE A 214 5.67 -12.19 4.73
C ILE A 214 4.73 -12.73 3.65
N ASP A 215 5.19 -12.75 2.41
CA ASP A 215 4.47 -13.29 1.27
C ASP A 215 5.40 -14.26 0.53
N GLU A 216 5.13 -15.56 0.68
CA GLU A 216 5.83 -16.65 -0.01
C GLU A 216 4.92 -17.36 -1.02
N ARG A 217 3.88 -16.66 -1.50
CA ARG A 217 3.01 -17.19 -2.54
C ARG A 217 3.73 -17.20 -3.89
N ASP A 218 3.39 -18.20 -4.70
CA ASP A 218 3.90 -18.32 -6.07
C ASP A 218 3.44 -17.18 -6.99
N SER A 219 2.20 -16.72 -6.80
CA SER A 219 1.60 -15.63 -7.55
C SER A 219 0.75 -14.74 -6.65
N VAL A 220 0.89 -13.42 -6.81
CA VAL A 220 0.16 -12.42 -6.01
C VAL A 220 -1.33 -12.40 -6.35
N THR A 221 -1.69 -12.66 -7.61
CA THR A 221 -3.07 -12.51 -8.12
C THR A 221 -3.86 -13.82 -8.09
N LEU A 222 -3.22 -14.93 -8.44
CA LEU A 222 -3.83 -16.26 -8.44
C LEU A 222 -2.87 -17.28 -7.81
N PRO A 223 -2.72 -17.24 -6.48
CA PRO A 223 -1.83 -18.14 -5.77
C PRO A 223 -2.29 -19.59 -5.86
N THR A 224 -1.39 -20.49 -6.26
CA THR A 224 -1.63 -21.94 -6.27
C THR A 224 -0.96 -22.65 -5.11
N THR A 225 0.16 -22.10 -4.62
CA THR A 225 0.97 -22.66 -3.53
C THR A 225 1.55 -21.55 -2.64
N GLY A 226 1.94 -21.91 -1.42
CA GLY A 226 2.59 -21.00 -0.49
C GLY A 226 1.62 -20.37 0.52
N TYR A 227 2.14 -19.40 1.27
CA TYR A 227 1.41 -18.72 2.32
C TYR A 227 1.75 -17.24 2.37
N ALA A 228 0.82 -16.46 2.92
CA ALA A 228 1.02 -15.06 3.22
C ALA A 228 0.49 -14.78 4.62
N ALA A 229 1.24 -14.03 5.41
CA ALA A 229 0.84 -13.60 6.74
C ALA A 229 1.19 -12.14 6.95
N SER A 230 0.29 -11.39 7.57
CA SER A 230 0.52 -10.00 7.97
C SER A 230 0.09 -9.77 9.42
N LEU A 231 0.84 -8.92 10.11
CA LEU A 231 0.55 -8.44 11.46
C LEU A 231 0.69 -6.92 11.48
N ASP A 232 -0.38 -6.27 11.90
CA ASP A 232 -0.52 -4.83 11.97
C ASP A 232 -0.83 -4.41 13.40
N VAL A 233 0.06 -3.63 14.01
CA VAL A 233 -0.14 -3.11 15.37
C VAL A 233 -0.22 -1.59 15.30
N GLU A 234 -1.29 -1.01 15.80
CA GLU A 234 -1.50 0.44 15.89
C GLU A 234 -1.66 0.87 17.35
N LEU A 235 -0.79 1.77 17.78
CA LEU A 235 -0.88 2.46 19.05
C LEU A 235 -1.39 3.88 18.81
N ALA A 236 -2.64 4.15 19.19
CA ALA A 236 -3.24 5.47 19.16
C ALA A 236 -3.11 6.15 20.53
N GLY A 237 -2.92 7.47 20.54
CA GLY A 237 -2.79 8.25 21.76
C GLY A 237 -1.37 8.70 22.10
N LEU A 238 -0.45 8.76 21.14
CA LEU A 238 0.93 9.18 21.41
C LEU A 238 1.05 10.63 21.89
N SER A 239 0.22 11.53 21.36
CA SER A 239 0.18 12.92 21.80
C SER A 239 -0.77 13.11 22.98
N ALA A 240 -0.45 14.06 23.87
CA ALA A 240 -1.32 14.46 24.98
C ALA A 240 -2.71 14.93 24.49
N SER A 241 -2.76 15.60 23.34
CA SER A 241 -3.98 16.15 22.74
C SER A 241 -4.82 15.14 21.93
N SER A 242 -4.44 13.85 21.90
CA SER A 242 -5.20 12.82 21.20
C SER A 242 -6.45 12.42 21.96
N ASP A 243 -7.61 12.54 21.31
CA ASP A 243 -8.91 12.20 21.90
C ASP A 243 -9.20 10.69 21.88
N SER A 244 -8.42 9.94 21.10
CA SER A 244 -8.52 8.48 21.01
C SER A 244 -7.21 7.85 21.47
N ARG A 245 -7.31 6.94 22.43
CA ARG A 245 -6.19 6.20 23.03
C ARG A 245 -6.53 4.72 23.07
N PHE A 246 -5.91 3.94 22.20
CA PHE A 246 -6.17 2.51 22.10
C PHE A 246 -4.96 1.78 21.53
N LEU A 247 -4.87 0.50 21.82
CA LEU A 247 -3.97 -0.44 21.17
C LEU A 247 -4.82 -1.35 20.27
N ARG A 248 -4.53 -1.34 18.97
CA ARG A 248 -5.18 -2.18 17.97
C ARG A 248 -4.15 -3.15 17.41
N SER A 249 -4.54 -4.41 17.27
CA SER A 249 -3.77 -5.43 16.58
C SER A 249 -4.67 -6.13 15.59
N GLU A 250 -4.20 -6.29 14.36
CA GLU A 250 -4.88 -6.99 13.27
C GLU A 250 -3.91 -7.98 12.64
N SER A 251 -4.34 -9.21 12.45
CA SER A 251 -3.57 -10.24 11.78
C SER A 251 -4.38 -10.89 10.68
N ALA A 252 -3.72 -11.16 9.56
CA ALA A 252 -4.28 -11.89 8.44
C ALA A 252 -3.33 -13.00 8.03
N ALA A 253 -3.88 -14.17 7.72
CA ALA A 253 -3.12 -15.31 7.24
C ALA A 253 -3.87 -15.99 6.10
N GLN A 254 -3.13 -16.40 5.08
CA GLN A 254 -3.63 -17.13 3.92
C GLN A 254 -2.67 -18.27 3.59
N VAL A 255 -3.21 -19.45 3.30
CA VAL A 255 -2.43 -20.63 2.91
C VAL A 255 -3.09 -21.31 1.72
N HIS A 256 -2.28 -21.71 0.76
CA HIS A 256 -2.71 -22.35 -0.48
C HIS A 256 -2.07 -23.73 -0.63
N PHE A 257 -2.92 -24.74 -0.80
CA PHE A 257 -2.50 -26.13 -0.97
C PHE A 257 -2.94 -26.63 -2.34
N PRO A 258 -2.01 -27.02 -3.22
CA PRO A 258 -2.36 -27.66 -4.49
C PRO A 258 -2.76 -29.12 -4.22
N PHE A 259 -3.81 -29.60 -4.88
CA PHE A 259 -4.14 -31.03 -4.85
C PHE A 259 -3.29 -31.77 -5.88
N SER A 260 -2.46 -32.72 -5.44
CA SER A 260 -1.59 -33.49 -6.33
C SER A 260 -2.35 -34.46 -7.23
N GLN A 261 -3.54 -34.90 -6.82
CA GLN A 261 -4.34 -35.89 -7.55
C GLN A 261 -5.25 -35.30 -8.64
N VAL A 262 -5.53 -34.00 -8.59
CA VAL A 262 -6.38 -33.31 -9.58
C VAL A 262 -5.66 -32.07 -10.08
N PRO A 263 -5.06 -32.12 -11.28
CA PRO A 263 -4.35 -30.98 -11.85
C PRO A 263 -5.26 -29.74 -11.92
N GLY A 264 -4.80 -28.61 -11.39
CA GLY A 264 -5.53 -27.34 -11.43
C GLY A 264 -6.50 -27.08 -10.29
N MET A 265 -6.58 -27.97 -9.29
CA MET A 265 -7.37 -27.74 -8.08
C MET A 265 -6.48 -27.25 -6.94
N THR A 266 -6.83 -26.11 -6.34
CA THR A 266 -6.13 -25.53 -5.19
C THR A 266 -7.13 -25.26 -4.06
N LEU A 267 -6.81 -25.74 -2.85
CA LEU A 267 -7.52 -25.35 -1.63
C LEU A 267 -6.88 -24.08 -1.07
N SER A 268 -7.69 -23.03 -0.91
CA SER A 268 -7.24 -21.77 -0.31
C SER A 268 -7.94 -21.57 1.02
N LEU A 269 -7.17 -21.44 2.10
CA LEU A 269 -7.68 -21.10 3.43
C LEU A 269 -7.21 -19.70 3.80
N SER A 270 -8.12 -18.85 4.27
CA SER A 270 -7.79 -17.49 4.73
C SER A 270 -8.49 -17.17 6.02
N GLY A 271 -7.79 -16.51 6.95
CA GLY A 271 -8.33 -16.04 8.22
C GLY A 271 -7.88 -14.62 8.52
N LYS A 272 -8.74 -13.86 9.19
CA LYS A 272 -8.43 -12.53 9.73
C LYS A 272 -8.87 -12.47 11.18
N ALA A 273 -8.04 -11.92 12.04
CA ALA A 273 -8.35 -11.70 13.44
C ALA A 273 -7.94 -10.27 13.82
N GLY A 274 -8.68 -9.66 14.75
CA GLY A 274 -8.39 -8.31 15.21
C GLY A 274 -8.84 -8.11 16.65
N ALA A 275 -8.04 -7.38 17.42
CA ALA A 275 -8.34 -7.01 18.80
C ALA A 275 -8.05 -5.52 18.99
N ILE A 276 -8.95 -4.82 19.69
CA ILE A 276 -8.74 -3.44 20.12
C ILE A 276 -8.92 -3.37 21.63
N LEU A 277 -7.95 -2.75 22.29
CA LEU A 277 -7.94 -2.47 23.71
C LEU A 277 -7.97 -0.96 23.91
N SER A 278 -8.99 -0.44 24.59
CA SER A 278 -8.98 0.98 25.00
C SER A 278 -7.94 1.17 26.09
N LEU A 279 -7.10 2.20 25.97
CA LEU A 279 -6.11 2.58 26.99
C LEU A 279 -6.67 3.63 27.96
N THR A 280 -7.96 3.94 27.84
CA THR A 280 -8.68 4.93 28.66
C THR A 280 -9.99 4.34 29.15
N GLU A 281 -10.58 4.97 30.17
CA GLU A 281 -11.93 4.64 30.66
C GLU A 281 -13.04 4.94 29.63
N ARG A 282 -12.73 5.72 28.58
CA ARG A 282 -13.67 5.98 27.50
C ARG A 282 -13.72 4.80 26.52
N PRO A 283 -14.92 4.44 26.02
CA PRO A 283 -15.05 3.44 24.99
C PRO A 283 -14.40 3.90 23.68
N VAL A 284 -14.02 2.93 22.84
CA VAL A 284 -13.49 3.20 21.50
C VAL A 284 -14.58 3.82 20.64
N ARG A 285 -14.24 4.92 19.97
CA ARG A 285 -15.14 5.63 19.04
C ARG A 285 -15.52 4.72 17.88
N ILE A 286 -16.73 4.91 17.34
CA ILE A 286 -17.29 4.12 16.23
C ILE A 286 -16.37 4.13 14.99
N CYS A 287 -15.63 5.22 14.75
CA CYS A 287 -14.68 5.31 13.64
C CYS A 287 -13.51 4.31 13.72
N ASP A 288 -13.11 3.87 14.92
CA ASP A 288 -11.93 3.02 15.11
C ASP A 288 -12.29 1.53 15.29
N ARG A 289 -13.58 1.20 15.41
CA ARG A 289 -14.06 -0.17 15.63
C ARG A 289 -13.90 -1.05 14.40
N PHE A 290 -13.89 -2.37 14.63
CA PHE A 290 -13.91 -3.35 13.56
C PHE A 290 -15.33 -3.58 13.06
N PHE A 291 -15.47 -3.63 11.75
CA PHE A 291 -16.72 -3.99 11.09
C PHE A 291 -16.50 -5.22 10.22
N ILE A 292 -17.39 -6.20 10.35
CA ILE A 292 -17.32 -7.46 9.63
C ILE A 292 -18.44 -7.51 8.57
N GLY A 293 -18.12 -8.08 7.41
CA GLY A 293 -19.06 -8.29 6.31
C GLY A 293 -18.61 -7.65 4.99
N GLY A 294 -19.25 -8.05 3.90
CA GLY A 294 -18.85 -7.68 2.54
C GLY A 294 -17.91 -8.69 1.90
N THR A 295 -17.49 -8.43 0.66
CA THR A 295 -16.77 -9.38 -0.19
C THR A 295 -15.35 -9.73 0.27
N GLY A 296 -14.66 -8.80 0.94
CA GLY A 296 -13.27 -8.96 1.41
C GLY A 296 -13.15 -9.43 2.86
N SER A 297 -14.28 -9.72 3.50
CA SER A 297 -14.39 -10.24 4.87
C SER A 297 -15.35 -11.43 4.81
N LEU A 298 -16.53 -11.31 5.41
CA LEU A 298 -17.54 -12.37 5.42
C LEU A 298 -18.52 -12.25 4.24
N ARG A 299 -18.29 -13.04 3.18
CA ARG A 299 -19.20 -13.10 2.03
C ARG A 299 -20.57 -13.66 2.44
N GLY A 300 -21.64 -13.13 1.84
CA GLY A 300 -23.02 -13.48 2.18
C GLY A 300 -23.68 -12.51 3.16
N PHE A 301 -22.89 -11.64 3.80
CA PHE A 301 -23.37 -10.57 4.66
C PHE A 301 -23.10 -9.21 4.04
N ARG A 302 -23.99 -8.25 4.30
CA ARG A 302 -23.80 -6.85 3.90
C ARG A 302 -22.51 -6.29 4.49
N THR A 303 -21.89 -5.31 3.83
CA THR A 303 -20.73 -4.59 4.38
C THR A 303 -21.10 -3.92 5.70
N LYS A 304 -20.32 -4.15 6.76
CA LYS A 304 -20.65 -3.81 8.16
C LYS A 304 -21.93 -4.49 8.70
N GLY A 305 -22.33 -5.62 8.12
CA GLY A 305 -23.57 -6.31 8.47
C GLY A 305 -23.47 -7.19 9.71
N VAL A 306 -22.26 -7.63 10.09
CA VAL A 306 -22.05 -8.51 11.25
C VAL A 306 -21.36 -7.75 12.36
N GLY A 307 -22.01 -7.71 13.52
CA GLY A 307 -21.54 -6.98 14.70
C GLY A 307 -22.70 -6.46 15.55
N PRO A 308 -22.41 -5.65 16.58
CA PRO A 308 -23.43 -4.92 17.32
C PRO A 308 -24.17 -3.93 16.41
N HIS A 309 -25.50 -3.88 16.52
CA HIS A 309 -26.33 -2.92 15.79
C HIS A 309 -27.25 -2.19 16.76
N SER A 310 -27.51 -0.91 16.48
CA SER A 310 -28.57 -0.15 17.14
C SER A 310 -29.54 0.36 16.07
N GLY A 311 -30.72 -0.26 16.01
CA GLY A 311 -31.68 -0.01 14.94
C GLY A 311 -31.13 -0.42 13.58
N ARG A 312 -30.94 0.56 12.68
CA ARG A 312 -30.36 0.36 11.34
C ARG A 312 -28.86 0.61 11.29
N ASP A 313 -28.27 1.10 12.38
CA ASP A 313 -26.88 1.51 12.42
C ASP A 313 -25.98 0.38 12.90
N SER A 314 -24.97 0.08 12.09
CA SER A 314 -23.83 -0.73 12.51
C SER A 314 -22.92 0.08 13.44
N LEU A 315 -22.67 -0.47 14.63
CA LEU A 315 -21.89 0.13 15.71
C LEU A 315 -20.50 -0.47 15.87
#